data_AF-A0A1G1IKP1-F1
#
_entry.id   AF-A0A1G1IKP1-F1
#
_cell.length_a   1.000
_cell.length_b   1.000
_cell.length_c   1.000
_cell.angle_alpha   90.00
_cell.angle_beta   90.00
_cell.angle_gamma   90.00
#
_symmetry.space_group_name_H-M   'P 1'
#
loop_
_entity.id
_entity.type
_entity.pdbx_description
1 polymer ?
#
loop_
_entity_poly.entity_id
_entity_poly.type
_entity_poly.pdbx_seq_one_letter_code
_entity_poly.pdbx_strand_id
1 'polypeptide(L)'
;MFVTDRDLGILKMCLEQKFMTLFQISRMFFPESRNILQVPMKRVRTLVKADLLKAVTLRVDAKRLYVATSRGVSLLRRKNLSGGLGALKELNDKTWEHDATVTDVRIIFEKLLDSKNWTPERVLKSANVRKKVPDGIVWNEKHRFIVEVELSLKNKRYYERAFDEMCIKHYPEGNILYIAGKESDQNWLMKQAGGWKRIYFTTMESFDPMRYGVLLLNSSRDRIYLERRALGGSLFFDPREEDRCDPPVDDDDEDVDGMRAGEEEYRRFEEEARLKRLNQGGAAPER
;
A
#
# COMPACT_ATOMS: atom_id res chain seq x y z
N MET A 1 -16.54 13.70 20.84
CA MET A 1 -15.36 12.92 20.45
C MET A 1 -14.21 13.87 20.16
N PHE A 2 -13.03 13.64 20.75
CA PHE A 2 -11.81 14.39 20.43
C PHE A 2 -11.12 13.76 19.20
N VAL A 3 -10.95 14.56 18.14
CA VAL A 3 -10.25 14.16 16.90
C VAL A 3 -8.77 14.49 17.05
N THR A 4 -7.90 13.51 16.83
CA THR A 4 -6.44 13.67 16.88
C THR A 4 -5.84 13.84 15.49
N ASP A 5 -4.58 14.26 15.39
CA ASP A 5 -3.86 14.33 14.11
C ASP A 5 -3.73 12.96 13.45
N ARG A 6 -3.60 11.88 14.24
CA ARG A 6 -3.63 10.51 13.74
C ARG A 6 -4.96 10.20 13.03
N ASP A 7 -6.09 10.64 13.59
CA ASP A 7 -7.39 10.44 12.93
C ASP A 7 -7.49 11.22 11.62
N LEU A 8 -7.01 12.46 11.61
CA LEU A 8 -6.96 13.26 10.39
C LEU A 8 -6.09 12.56 9.33
N GLY A 9 -4.99 11.94 9.73
CA GLY A 9 -4.15 11.09 8.89
C GLY A 9 -4.91 9.89 8.32
N ILE A 10 -5.60 9.11 9.17
CA ILE A 10 -6.43 7.96 8.75
C ILE A 10 -7.50 8.40 7.75
N LEU A 11 -8.24 9.46 8.08
CA LEU A 11 -9.30 10.01 7.23
C LEU A 11 -8.75 10.48 5.88
N LYS A 12 -7.64 11.22 5.90
CA LYS A 12 -6.98 11.73 4.69
C LYS A 12 -6.54 10.58 3.79
N MET A 13 -5.90 9.56 4.35
CA MET A 13 -5.40 8.43 3.57
C MET A 13 -6.54 7.56 3.02
N CYS A 14 -7.62 7.32 3.79
CA CYS A 14 -8.83 6.66 3.27
C CYS A 14 -9.49 7.46 2.14
N LEU A 15 -9.48 8.79 2.21
CA LEU A 15 -10.01 9.65 1.13
C LEU A 15 -9.15 9.56 -0.13
N GLU A 16 -7.84 9.63 0.05
CA GLU A 16 -6.83 9.62 -1.01
C GLU A 16 -6.71 8.28 -1.73
N GLN A 17 -6.76 7.16 -0.98
CA GLN A 17 -6.61 5.80 -1.49
C GLN A 17 -7.95 5.06 -1.72
N LYS A 18 -9.07 5.79 -1.70
CA LYS A 18 -10.45 5.25 -1.81
C LYS A 18 -10.91 4.50 -0.56
N PHE A 19 -10.05 3.69 0.04
CA PHE A 19 -10.28 2.96 1.28
C PHE A 19 -8.95 2.53 1.94
N MET A 20 -9.04 1.95 3.13
CA MET A 20 -7.95 1.18 3.74
C MET A 20 -8.52 -0.05 4.46
N THR A 21 -7.72 -1.11 4.59
CA THR A 21 -8.02 -2.22 5.50
C THR A 21 -7.59 -1.88 6.93
N LEU A 22 -8.05 -2.65 7.93
CA LEU A 22 -7.57 -2.47 9.31
C LEU A 22 -6.07 -2.68 9.41
N PHE A 23 -5.54 -3.69 8.71
CA PHE A 23 -4.12 -4.01 8.69
C PHE A 23 -3.29 -2.85 8.14
N GLN A 24 -3.74 -2.22 7.04
CA GLN A 24 -3.10 -1.03 6.48
C GLN A 24 -3.14 0.17 7.43
N ILE A 25 -4.28 0.38 8.11
CA ILE A 25 -4.40 1.43 9.13
C ILE A 25 -3.41 1.17 10.26
N SER A 26 -3.28 -0.08 10.69
CA SER A 26 -2.34 -0.47 11.74
C SER A 26 -0.89 -0.19 11.35
N ARG A 27 -0.45 -0.74 10.20
CA ARG A 27 0.91 -0.53 9.66
C ARG A 27 1.27 0.95 9.49
N MET A 28 0.31 1.77 9.08
CA MET A 28 0.55 3.18 8.80
C MET A 28 0.51 4.06 10.06
N PHE A 29 -0.42 3.82 10.99
CA PHE A 29 -0.73 4.78 12.05
C PHE A 29 -0.46 4.28 13.46
N PHE A 30 -0.23 2.97 13.61
CA PHE A 30 0.06 2.32 14.89
C PHE A 30 1.20 1.30 14.77
N PRO A 31 2.30 1.59 14.02
CA PRO A 31 3.36 0.61 13.82
C PRO A 31 3.96 0.14 15.16
N GLU A 32 4.03 1.01 16.17
CA GLU A 32 4.54 0.73 17.52
C GLU A 32 3.66 -0.20 18.38
N SER A 33 2.43 -0.50 17.95
CA SER A 33 1.46 -1.23 18.78
C SER A 33 1.76 -2.72 18.84
N ARG A 34 2.03 -3.26 20.03
CA ARG A 34 2.10 -4.72 20.28
C ARG A 34 0.76 -5.41 19.99
N ASN A 35 -0.34 -4.74 20.31
CA ASN A 35 -1.69 -5.19 19.98
C ASN A 35 -2.08 -4.71 18.58
N ILE A 36 -1.54 -5.41 17.59
CA ILE A 36 -1.53 -5.05 16.16
C ILE A 36 -2.92 -4.68 15.62
N LEU A 37 -3.98 -5.38 16.00
CA LEU A 37 -5.32 -5.11 15.47
C LEU A 37 -6.26 -4.47 16.51
N GLN A 38 -6.08 -4.74 17.80
CA GLN A 38 -7.05 -4.30 18.82
C GLN A 38 -7.04 -2.77 19.02
N VAL A 39 -5.86 -2.17 19.21
CA VAL A 39 -5.74 -0.71 19.40
C VAL A 39 -6.23 0.06 18.18
N PRO A 40 -5.80 -0.27 16.94
CA PRO A 40 -6.37 0.34 15.74
C PRO A 40 -7.87 0.11 15.60
N MET A 41 -8.38 -1.10 15.89
CA MET A 41 -9.80 -1.43 15.80
C MET A 41 -10.64 -0.56 16.74
N LYS A 42 -10.23 -0.42 18.01
CA LYS A 42 -10.91 0.45 18.99
C LYS A 42 -10.98 1.89 18.49
N ARG A 43 -9.90 2.38 17.88
CA ARG A 43 -9.87 3.73 17.31
C ARG A 43 -10.78 3.86 16.09
N VAL A 44 -10.69 2.95 15.14
CA VAL A 44 -11.50 2.95 13.92
C VAL A 44 -12.99 2.84 14.26
N ARG A 45 -13.39 1.99 15.21
CA ARG A 45 -14.78 1.91 15.72
C ARG A 45 -15.27 3.26 16.25
N THR A 46 -14.41 4.02 16.92
CA THR A 46 -14.75 5.37 17.41
C THR A 46 -15.00 6.32 16.24
N LEU A 47 -14.17 6.29 15.20
CA LEU A 47 -14.35 7.10 13.98
C LEU A 47 -15.60 6.71 13.20
N VAL A 48 -15.94 5.41 13.17
CA VAL A 48 -17.18 4.92 12.54
C VAL A 48 -18.42 5.37 13.32
N LYS A 49 -18.42 5.22 14.65
CA LYS A 49 -19.53 5.70 15.51
C LYS A 49 -19.75 7.21 15.38
N ALA A 50 -18.69 7.97 15.12
CA ALA A 50 -18.76 9.41 14.89
C ALA A 50 -19.13 9.81 13.45
N ASP A 51 -19.44 8.84 12.58
CA ASP A 51 -19.73 9.04 11.15
C ASP A 51 -18.60 9.77 10.40
N LEU A 52 -17.33 9.54 10.78
CA LEU A 52 -16.18 10.06 10.03
C LEU A 52 -15.63 9.02 9.06
N LEU A 53 -15.74 7.75 9.42
CA LEU A 53 -15.50 6.60 8.57
C LEU A 53 -16.79 5.77 8.44
N LYS A 54 -16.90 5.00 7.36
CA LYS A 54 -17.85 3.89 7.24
C LYS A 54 -17.08 2.60 6.97
N ALA A 55 -17.57 1.50 7.52
CA ALA A 55 -17.11 0.16 7.17
C ALA A 55 -17.96 -0.37 6.01
N VAL A 56 -17.31 -0.87 4.97
CA VAL A 56 -17.94 -1.55 3.83
C VAL A 56 -17.37 -2.95 3.77
N THR A 57 -18.26 -3.95 3.73
CA THR A 57 -17.86 -5.34 3.55
C THR A 57 -17.95 -5.71 2.07
N LEU A 58 -16.83 -6.17 1.50
CA LEU A 58 -16.82 -6.69 0.14
C LEU A 58 -17.65 -7.97 0.05
N ARG A 59 -18.40 -8.13 -1.05
CA ARG A 59 -19.26 -9.30 -1.24
C ARG A 59 -18.47 -10.57 -1.57
N VAL A 60 -17.30 -10.41 -2.18
CA VAL A 60 -16.52 -11.52 -2.76
C VAL A 60 -15.70 -12.30 -1.72
N ASP A 61 -15.18 -11.63 -0.69
CA ASP A 61 -14.28 -12.23 0.30
C ASP A 61 -14.57 -11.78 1.74
N ALA A 62 -15.70 -11.11 1.97
CA ALA A 62 -16.11 -10.55 3.25
C ALA A 62 -15.08 -9.59 3.91
N LYS A 63 -14.09 -9.08 3.15
CA LYS A 63 -13.12 -8.13 3.71
C LYS A 63 -13.77 -6.81 4.07
N ARG A 64 -13.35 -6.26 5.21
CA ARG A 64 -13.84 -4.97 5.71
C ARG A 64 -12.91 -3.84 5.28
N LEU A 65 -13.46 -2.93 4.47
CA LEU A 65 -12.80 -1.73 3.98
C LEU A 65 -13.34 -0.50 4.71
N TYR A 66 -12.46 0.42 5.08
CA TYR A 66 -12.83 1.67 5.73
C TYR A 66 -12.74 2.84 4.76
N VAL A 67 -13.81 3.62 4.66
CA VAL A 67 -13.96 4.72 3.70
C VAL A 67 -14.33 6.00 4.44
N ALA A 68 -13.74 7.14 4.04
CA ALA A 68 -14.13 8.45 4.55
C ALA A 68 -15.56 8.81 4.13
N THR A 69 -16.40 9.19 5.09
CA THR A 69 -17.78 9.64 4.83
C THR A 69 -17.80 11.10 4.36
N SER A 70 -18.95 11.59 3.89
CA SER A 70 -19.13 13.02 3.57
C SER A 70 -18.82 13.93 4.75
N ARG A 71 -19.14 13.49 5.98
CA ARG A 71 -18.82 14.23 7.21
C ARG A 71 -17.31 14.19 7.51
N GLY A 72 -16.65 13.05 7.34
CA GLY A 72 -15.20 12.93 7.41
C GLY A 72 -14.48 13.85 6.41
N VAL A 73 -14.94 13.88 5.16
CA VAL A 73 -14.40 14.78 4.13
C VAL A 73 -14.64 16.25 4.46
N SER A 74 -15.82 16.59 5.00
CA SER A 74 -16.12 17.96 5.44
C SER A 74 -15.21 18.42 6.57
N LEU A 75 -14.86 17.52 7.50
CA LEU A 75 -13.86 17.77 8.53
C LEU A 75 -12.48 18.04 7.92
N LEU A 76 -12.03 17.22 6.97
CA LEU A 76 -10.76 17.42 6.27
C LEU A 76 -10.73 18.74 5.50
N ARG A 77 -11.83 19.15 4.85
CA ARG A 77 -11.95 20.44 4.15
C ARG A 77 -11.74 21.62 5.09
N ARG A 78 -12.40 21.61 6.25
CA ARG A 78 -12.22 22.67 7.27
C ARG A 78 -10.79 22.77 7.81
N LYS A 79 -10.02 21.69 7.72
CA LYS A 79 -8.60 21.62 8.10
C LYS A 79 -7.64 21.83 6.93
N ASN A 80 -8.15 22.09 5.72
CA ASN A 80 -7.37 22.18 4.48
C ASN A 80 -6.56 20.90 4.15
N LEU A 81 -7.08 19.73 4.54
CA LEU A 81 -6.42 18.42 4.35
C LEU A 81 -7.09 17.54 3.29
N SER A 82 -8.15 18.04 2.62
CA SER A 82 -8.92 17.24 1.66
C SER A 82 -8.27 17.07 0.28
N GLY A 83 -7.26 17.89 -0.05
CA GLY A 83 -6.64 17.89 -1.38
C GLY A 83 -7.62 18.18 -2.53
N GLY A 84 -8.72 18.89 -2.26
CA GLY A 84 -9.80 19.14 -3.23
C GLY A 84 -10.69 17.93 -3.52
N LEU A 85 -10.50 16.81 -2.82
CA LEU A 85 -11.26 15.59 -3.05
C LEU A 85 -12.67 15.66 -2.44
N GLY A 86 -13.60 14.98 -3.11
CA GLY A 86 -14.93 14.65 -2.58
C GLY A 86 -14.97 13.24 -2.00
N ALA A 87 -15.97 12.98 -1.15
CA ALA A 87 -16.23 11.65 -0.64
C ALA A 87 -16.43 10.66 -1.78
N LEU A 88 -15.96 9.43 -1.57
CA LEU A 88 -16.16 8.36 -2.55
C LEU A 88 -17.64 7.97 -2.59
N LYS A 89 -18.23 7.99 -3.79
CA LYS A 89 -19.62 7.58 -4.00
C LYS A 89 -19.77 6.07 -3.83
N GLU A 90 -18.97 5.31 -4.57
CA GLU A 90 -19.05 3.84 -4.62
C GLU A 90 -17.64 3.24 -4.70
N LEU A 91 -17.48 2.04 -4.13
CA LEU A 91 -16.29 1.22 -4.26
C LEU A 91 -16.44 0.31 -5.49
N ASN A 92 -15.33 0.07 -6.19
CA ASN A 92 -15.30 -0.85 -7.32
C ASN A 92 -14.71 -2.19 -6.88
N ASP A 93 -15.57 -3.18 -6.69
CA ASP A 93 -15.20 -4.54 -6.29
C ASP A 93 -14.31 -5.27 -7.33
N LYS A 94 -14.10 -4.73 -8.53
CA LYS A 94 -13.20 -5.35 -9.52
C LYS A 94 -11.75 -4.88 -9.42
N THR A 95 -11.51 -3.73 -8.80
CA THR A 95 -10.17 -3.11 -8.72
C THR A 95 -9.64 -3.05 -7.30
N TRP A 96 -10.37 -3.57 -6.32
CA TRP A 96 -10.00 -3.43 -4.92
C TRP A 96 -8.62 -4.03 -4.60
N GLU A 97 -8.25 -5.17 -5.20
CA GLU A 97 -6.93 -5.80 -4.97
C GLU A 97 -5.80 -4.88 -5.43
N HIS A 98 -5.96 -4.26 -6.60
CA HIS A 98 -5.01 -3.29 -7.13
C HIS A 98 -4.94 -2.04 -6.24
N ASP A 99 -6.10 -1.45 -5.88
CA ASP A 99 -6.18 -0.27 -5.01
C ASP A 99 -5.57 -0.53 -3.61
N ALA A 100 -5.79 -1.73 -3.06
CA ALA A 100 -5.19 -2.16 -1.81
C ALA A 100 -3.66 -2.29 -1.94
N THR A 101 -3.18 -2.90 -3.03
CA THR A 101 -1.74 -3.05 -3.28
C THR A 101 -1.05 -1.69 -3.44
N VAL A 102 -1.66 -0.74 -4.17
CA VAL A 102 -1.14 0.64 -4.28
C VAL A 102 -1.04 1.31 -2.90
N THR A 103 -1.98 1.02 -2.00
CA THR A 103 -1.93 1.50 -0.62
C THR A 103 -0.77 0.87 0.16
N ASP A 104 -0.54 -0.44 0.01
CA ASP A 104 0.60 -1.11 0.64
C ASP A 104 1.93 -0.55 0.15
N VAL A 105 2.06 -0.31 -1.16
CA VAL A 105 3.23 0.35 -1.77
C VAL A 105 3.45 1.73 -1.13
N ARG A 106 2.41 2.56 -1.02
CA ARG A 106 2.53 3.85 -0.36
C ARG A 106 3.03 3.72 1.08
N ILE A 107 2.49 2.77 1.86
CA ILE A 107 2.92 2.53 3.25
C ILE A 107 4.41 2.16 3.28
N ILE A 108 4.88 1.29 2.39
CA ILE A 108 6.29 0.91 2.28
C ILE A 108 7.17 2.14 2.00
N PHE A 109 6.80 2.97 1.02
CA PHE A 109 7.55 4.17 0.69
C PHE A 109 7.60 5.17 1.84
N GLU A 110 6.47 5.45 2.49
CA GLU A 110 6.40 6.44 3.56
C GLU A 110 7.03 5.96 4.88
N LYS A 111 6.92 4.67 5.21
CA LYS A 111 7.38 4.11 6.51
C LYS A 111 8.75 3.48 6.48
N LEU A 112 9.09 2.81 5.39
CA LEU A 112 10.31 2.00 5.33
C LEU A 112 11.41 2.66 4.49
N LEU A 113 11.06 3.42 3.46
CA LEU A 113 12.01 4.04 2.51
C LEU A 113 12.15 5.56 2.69
N ASP A 114 11.61 6.12 3.77
CA ASP A 114 11.65 7.55 4.14
C ASP A 114 11.25 8.51 3.00
N SER A 115 10.35 8.06 2.14
CA SER A 115 9.87 8.80 0.97
C SER A 115 8.46 9.30 1.25
N LYS A 116 8.37 10.34 2.10
CA LYS A 116 7.12 10.84 2.69
C LYS A 116 6.24 11.66 1.74
N ASN A 117 6.75 12.02 0.56
CA ASN A 117 6.02 12.86 -0.38
C ASN A 117 5.27 12.02 -1.41
N TRP A 118 4.20 11.35 -0.99
CA TRP A 118 3.33 10.60 -1.90
C TRP A 118 2.16 11.46 -2.40
N THR A 119 1.98 11.54 -3.71
CA THR A 119 0.77 12.08 -4.35
C THR A 119 -0.01 10.94 -5.02
N PRO A 120 -1.22 10.61 -4.53
CA PRO A 120 -1.99 9.46 -5.02
C PRO A 120 -2.78 9.80 -6.29
N GLU A 121 -3.11 8.76 -7.07
CA GLU A 121 -3.89 8.83 -8.32
C GLU A 121 -5.10 9.78 -8.23
N ARG A 122 -5.89 9.71 -7.15
CA ARG A 122 -7.10 10.55 -6.98
C ARG A 122 -6.80 12.04 -6.95
N VAL A 123 -5.71 12.43 -6.29
CA VAL A 123 -5.26 13.83 -6.21
C VAL A 123 -4.70 14.27 -7.56
N LEU A 124 -3.98 13.39 -8.25
CA LEU A 124 -3.48 13.66 -9.60
C LEU A 124 -4.62 13.84 -10.60
N LYS A 125 -5.66 13.01 -10.54
CA LYS A 125 -6.87 13.10 -11.36
C LYS A 125 -7.64 14.40 -11.13
N SER A 126 -7.79 14.84 -9.88
CA SER A 126 -8.48 16.10 -9.59
C SER A 126 -7.71 17.32 -10.09
N ALA A 127 -6.37 17.24 -10.12
CA ALA A 127 -5.51 18.33 -10.58
C ALA A 127 -5.27 18.35 -12.10
N ASN A 128 -5.50 17.25 -12.84
CA ASN A 128 -5.00 17.12 -14.21
C ASN A 128 -5.90 16.31 -15.16
N VAL A 129 -6.71 17.01 -15.98
CA VAL A 129 -7.66 16.37 -16.92
C VAL A 129 -6.99 15.81 -18.19
N ARG A 130 -5.76 16.22 -18.53
CA ARG A 130 -5.13 15.93 -19.85
C ARG A 130 -3.91 15.02 -19.83
N LYS A 131 -3.43 14.61 -18.66
CA LYS A 131 -2.27 13.70 -18.54
C LYS A 131 -2.73 12.28 -18.28
N LYS A 132 -1.99 11.30 -18.79
CA LYS A 132 -2.06 9.95 -18.24
C LYS A 132 -1.71 10.02 -16.75
N VAL A 133 -2.55 9.43 -15.91
CA VAL A 133 -2.40 9.51 -14.45
C VAL A 133 -1.86 8.18 -13.92
N PRO A 134 -0.70 8.19 -13.24
CA PRO A 134 -0.15 7.01 -12.57
C PRO A 134 -0.90 6.70 -11.28
N ASP A 135 -0.66 5.50 -10.72
CA ASP A 135 -1.19 5.07 -9.42
C ASP A 135 -0.68 5.96 -8.28
N GLY A 136 0.55 6.46 -8.40
CA GLY A 136 1.09 7.47 -7.51
C GLY A 136 2.36 8.11 -8.03
N ILE A 137 2.72 9.23 -7.42
CA ILE A 137 4.03 9.86 -7.58
C ILE A 137 4.64 10.00 -6.20
N VAL A 138 5.86 9.49 -6.04
CA VAL A 138 6.60 9.58 -4.79
C VAL A 138 7.98 10.17 -5.02
N TRP A 139 8.43 11.04 -4.13
CA TRP A 139 9.77 11.60 -4.23
C TRP A 139 10.44 11.83 -2.88
N ASN A 140 11.75 11.78 -2.93
CA ASN A 140 12.67 12.23 -1.89
C ASN A 140 13.71 13.19 -2.51
N GLU A 141 14.76 13.52 -1.77
CA GLU A 141 15.80 14.43 -2.25
C GLU A 141 16.57 13.92 -3.48
N LYS A 142 16.62 12.59 -3.67
CA LYS A 142 17.44 11.94 -4.70
C LYS A 142 16.64 11.48 -5.91
N HIS A 143 15.41 11.02 -5.69
CA HIS A 143 14.63 10.33 -6.69
C HIS A 143 13.18 10.81 -6.70
N ARG A 144 12.63 10.90 -7.91
CA ARG A 144 11.21 11.09 -8.19
C ARG A 144 10.70 9.90 -8.99
N PHE A 145 9.84 9.10 -8.38
CA PHE A 145 9.24 7.92 -8.99
C PHE A 145 7.80 8.17 -9.41
N ILE A 146 7.49 7.75 -10.64
CA ILE A 146 6.15 7.68 -11.21
C ILE A 146 5.73 6.22 -11.13
N VAL A 147 4.86 5.89 -10.19
CA VAL A 147 4.60 4.52 -9.75
C VAL A 147 3.41 3.93 -10.51
N GLU A 148 3.61 2.73 -11.04
CA GLU A 148 2.59 1.89 -11.69
C GLU A 148 2.63 0.50 -11.05
N VAL A 149 1.53 0.07 -10.44
CA VAL A 149 1.38 -1.27 -9.87
C VAL A 149 0.70 -2.16 -10.91
N GLU A 150 1.37 -3.24 -11.32
CA GLU A 150 0.86 -4.16 -12.35
C GLU A 150 0.75 -5.58 -11.78
N LEU A 151 -0.47 -5.95 -11.36
CA LEU A 151 -0.78 -7.28 -10.85
C LEU A 151 -1.05 -8.31 -11.97
N SER A 152 -1.40 -7.82 -13.16
CA SER A 152 -1.70 -8.66 -14.32
C SER A 152 -1.23 -7.97 -15.59
N LEU A 153 -0.47 -8.67 -16.44
CA LEU A 153 0.04 -8.10 -17.68
C LEU A 153 -1.07 -7.77 -18.68
N LYS A 154 -0.89 -6.65 -19.37
CA LYS A 154 -1.63 -6.28 -20.58
C LYS A 154 -0.87 -6.73 -21.83
N ASN A 155 -1.45 -6.50 -23.00
CA ASN A 155 -0.77 -6.83 -24.25
C ASN A 155 0.44 -5.92 -24.53
N LYS A 156 1.36 -6.38 -25.38
CA LYS A 156 2.59 -5.63 -25.74
C LYS A 156 2.32 -4.21 -26.26
N ARG A 157 1.35 -4.05 -27.16
CA ARG A 157 0.97 -2.75 -27.77
C ARG A 157 0.49 -1.73 -26.73
N TYR A 158 -0.08 -2.20 -25.62
CA TYR A 158 -0.43 -1.32 -24.51
C TYR A 158 0.85 -0.73 -23.88
N TYR A 159 1.86 -1.55 -23.59
CA TYR A 159 3.07 -1.09 -22.93
C TYR A 159 3.94 -0.22 -23.82
N GLU A 160 4.06 -0.54 -25.11
CA GLU A 160 4.76 0.33 -26.08
C GLU A 160 4.22 1.76 -26.02
N ARG A 161 2.88 1.92 -26.11
CA ARG A 161 2.23 3.24 -25.97
C ARG A 161 2.40 3.83 -24.58
N ALA A 162 2.29 3.02 -23.54
CA ALA A 162 2.37 3.47 -22.16
C ALA A 162 3.75 4.07 -21.85
N PHE A 163 4.82 3.46 -22.34
CA PHE A 163 6.19 3.92 -22.12
C PHE A 163 6.42 5.26 -22.81
N ASP A 164 5.99 5.41 -24.07
CA ASP A 164 6.06 6.68 -24.80
C ASP A 164 5.28 7.80 -24.08
N GLU A 165 4.02 7.55 -23.74
CA GLU A 165 3.15 8.54 -23.08
C GLU A 165 3.72 8.99 -21.74
N MET A 166 4.23 8.06 -20.94
CA MET A 166 4.72 8.37 -19.61
C MET A 166 6.10 9.02 -19.64
N CYS A 167 7.07 8.42 -20.36
CA CYS A 167 8.45 8.91 -20.37
C CYS A 167 8.61 10.21 -21.16
N ILE A 168 7.95 10.35 -22.31
CA ILE A 168 8.17 11.48 -23.21
C ILE A 168 7.16 12.59 -22.92
N LYS A 169 5.87 12.26 -22.89
CA LYS A 169 4.80 13.27 -22.96
C LYS A 169 4.40 13.83 -21.60
N HIS A 170 4.29 12.99 -20.58
CA HIS A 170 3.63 13.38 -19.33
C HIS A 170 4.58 13.57 -18.15
N TYR A 171 5.67 12.80 -18.07
CA TYR A 171 6.62 12.81 -16.95
C TYR A 171 8.09 12.80 -17.39
N PRO A 172 8.54 13.81 -18.15
CA PRO A 172 9.90 13.88 -18.69
C PRO A 172 10.99 14.08 -17.62
N GLU A 173 10.67 14.26 -16.34
CA GLU A 173 11.67 14.49 -15.26
C GLU A 173 11.71 13.37 -14.19
N GLY A 174 10.89 12.32 -14.30
CA GLY A 174 10.79 11.25 -13.29
C GLY A 174 11.27 9.88 -13.76
N ASN A 175 11.70 9.03 -12.83
CA ASN A 175 11.88 7.60 -13.09
C ASN A 175 10.52 6.92 -13.06
N ILE A 176 10.17 6.13 -14.07
CA ILE A 176 8.97 5.30 -14.01
C ILE A 176 9.32 4.04 -13.23
N LEU A 177 8.51 3.70 -12.24
CA LEU A 177 8.68 2.49 -11.44
C LEU A 177 7.47 1.59 -11.64
N TYR A 178 7.67 0.46 -12.31
CA TYR A 178 6.71 -0.63 -12.37
C TYR A 178 6.95 -1.60 -11.21
N ILE A 179 5.91 -1.85 -10.43
CA ILE A 179 5.91 -2.85 -9.36
C ILE A 179 5.03 -4.01 -9.82
N ALA A 180 5.67 -5.10 -10.22
CA ALA A 180 4.98 -6.27 -10.74
C ALA A 180 4.46 -7.18 -9.62
N GLY A 181 3.37 -7.89 -9.89
CA GLY A 181 2.83 -8.89 -8.96
C GLY A 181 3.80 -10.07 -8.73
N LYS A 182 4.57 -10.46 -9.76
CA LYS A 182 5.49 -11.60 -9.72
C LYS A 182 6.71 -11.38 -10.63
N GLU A 183 7.77 -12.16 -10.39
CA GLU A 183 9.06 -12.00 -11.09
C GLU A 183 8.96 -12.24 -12.61
N SER A 184 8.16 -13.22 -13.04
CA SER A 184 7.94 -13.50 -14.47
C SER A 184 7.34 -12.29 -15.22
N ASP A 185 6.45 -11.55 -14.58
CA ASP A 185 5.83 -10.35 -15.14
C ASP A 185 6.84 -9.19 -15.19
N GLN A 186 7.66 -9.01 -14.14
CA GLN A 186 8.78 -8.07 -14.15
C GLN A 186 9.73 -8.35 -15.32
N ASN A 187 10.16 -9.60 -15.48
CA ASN A 187 11.10 -9.99 -16.54
C ASN A 187 10.53 -9.73 -17.94
N TRP A 188 9.25 -10.02 -18.12
CA TRP A 188 8.56 -9.74 -19.38
C TRP A 188 8.45 -8.23 -19.67
N LEU A 189 8.11 -7.42 -18.67
CA LEU A 189 8.03 -5.96 -18.78
C LEU A 189 9.40 -5.34 -19.07
N MET A 190 10.46 -5.80 -18.38
CA MET A 190 11.84 -5.38 -18.62
C MET A 190 12.27 -5.63 -20.07
N LYS A 191 11.87 -6.77 -20.65
CA LYS A 191 12.11 -7.07 -22.06
C LYS A 191 11.38 -6.09 -22.99
N GLN A 192 10.14 -5.71 -22.68
CA GLN A 192 9.40 -4.73 -23.49
C GLN A 192 9.98 -3.32 -23.37
N ALA A 193 10.52 -2.97 -22.20
CA ALA A 193 11.15 -1.69 -21.94
C ALA A 193 12.60 -1.60 -22.45
N GLY A 194 13.00 -2.49 -23.36
CA GLY A 194 14.32 -2.44 -24.00
C GLY A 194 14.61 -1.08 -24.62
N GLY A 195 15.73 -0.47 -24.23
CA GLY A 195 16.14 0.87 -24.68
C GLY A 195 15.65 2.03 -23.80
N TRP A 196 14.70 1.79 -22.89
CA TRP A 196 14.23 2.79 -21.93
C TRP A 196 15.07 2.81 -20.65
N LYS A 197 15.96 3.81 -20.52
CA LYS A 197 16.87 3.92 -19.37
C LYS A 197 16.20 4.33 -18.06
N ARG A 198 15.02 4.95 -18.13
CA ARG A 198 14.32 5.56 -16.97
C ARG A 198 13.14 4.74 -16.46
N ILE A 199 12.96 3.53 -16.97
CA ILE A 199 11.91 2.62 -16.53
C ILE A 199 12.57 1.54 -15.66
N TYR A 200 12.25 1.58 -14.38
CA TYR A 200 12.73 0.66 -13.36
C TYR A 200 11.62 -0.29 -12.93
N PHE A 201 12.04 -1.44 -12.44
CA PHE A 201 11.17 -2.55 -12.09
C PHE A 201 11.56 -3.16 -10.74
N THR A 202 10.55 -3.65 -10.04
CA THR A 202 10.67 -4.51 -8.85
C THR A 202 9.39 -5.35 -8.72
N THR A 203 9.31 -6.22 -7.71
CA THR A 203 8.10 -7.01 -7.40
C THR A 203 7.52 -6.64 -6.05
N MET A 204 6.24 -6.96 -5.83
CA MET A 204 5.64 -6.90 -4.49
C MET A 204 6.38 -7.81 -3.50
N GLU A 205 6.81 -9.00 -3.92
CA GLU A 205 7.59 -9.92 -3.10
C GLU A 205 8.93 -9.33 -2.64
N SER A 206 9.55 -8.46 -3.46
CA SER A 206 10.80 -7.78 -3.09
C SER A 206 10.61 -6.82 -1.91
N PHE A 207 9.38 -6.38 -1.63
CA PHE A 207 9.06 -5.55 -0.48
C PHE A 207 8.75 -6.33 0.79
N ASP A 208 8.39 -7.60 0.71
CA ASP A 208 7.77 -8.34 1.82
C ASP A 208 8.75 -8.90 2.87
N PRO A 209 10.05 -9.16 2.57
CA PRO A 209 11.04 -9.38 3.61
C PRO A 209 11.90 -8.15 3.90
N MET A 210 11.73 -7.04 3.15
CA MET A 210 12.67 -5.93 2.93
C MET A 210 13.64 -5.64 4.10
N ARG A 211 14.67 -6.48 4.24
CA ARG A 211 15.52 -6.55 5.43
C ARG A 211 16.47 -5.36 5.48
N TYR A 212 16.99 -4.95 4.33
CA TYR A 212 17.93 -3.85 4.20
C TYR A 212 17.50 -2.76 3.19
N GLY A 213 16.55 -3.06 2.31
CA GLY A 213 16.15 -2.16 1.22
C GLY A 213 15.63 -2.94 0.02
N VAL A 214 15.28 -2.22 -1.04
CA VAL A 214 14.82 -2.80 -2.30
C VAL A 214 15.75 -2.41 -3.44
N LEU A 215 16.01 -3.36 -4.34
CA LEU A 215 16.76 -3.11 -5.57
C LEU A 215 15.77 -2.89 -6.72
N LEU A 216 15.92 -1.75 -7.40
CA LEU A 216 15.19 -1.43 -8.61
C LEU A 216 16.12 -1.63 -9.80
N LEU A 217 15.63 -2.35 -10.82
CA LEU A 217 16.41 -2.71 -12.01
C LEU A 217 15.80 -2.10 -13.26
N ASN A 218 16.60 -1.67 -14.23
CA ASN A 218 16.11 -1.29 -15.56
C ASN A 218 16.57 -2.27 -16.66
N SER A 219 16.07 -2.07 -17.88
CA SER A 219 16.43 -2.88 -19.05
C SER A 219 17.89 -2.71 -19.49
N SER A 220 18.53 -1.60 -19.12
CA SER A 220 19.96 -1.30 -19.36
C SER A 220 20.91 -1.84 -18.29
N ARG A 221 20.41 -2.60 -17.30
CA ARG A 221 21.16 -3.11 -16.12
C ARG A 221 21.63 -2.04 -15.13
N ASP A 222 21.16 -0.80 -15.25
CA ASP A 222 21.31 0.19 -14.19
C ASP A 222 20.47 -0.20 -12.98
N ARG A 223 20.92 0.25 -11.82
CA ARG A 223 20.36 -0.14 -10.53
C ARG A 223 20.14 1.07 -9.65
N ILE A 224 18.98 1.14 -9.02
CA ILE A 224 18.73 2.06 -7.92
C ILE A 224 18.47 1.22 -6.68
N TYR A 225 19.28 1.41 -5.65
CA TYR A 225 19.05 0.77 -4.36
C TYR A 225 18.35 1.77 -3.43
N LEU A 226 17.15 1.42 -2.97
CA LEU A 226 16.43 2.17 -1.97
C LEU A 226 16.67 1.51 -0.61
N GLU A 227 17.50 2.14 0.19
CA GLU A 227 17.83 1.69 1.54
C GLU A 227 16.61 1.77 2.47
N ARG A 228 16.40 0.73 3.27
CA ARG A 228 15.43 0.76 4.36
C ARG A 228 15.97 1.65 5.48
N ARG A 229 15.22 2.70 5.82
CA ARG A 229 15.56 3.64 6.89
C ARG A 229 14.78 3.44 8.19
N ALA A 230 13.93 2.43 8.22
CA ALA A 230 13.15 1.94 9.37
C ALA A 230 12.64 3.02 10.35
N LEU A 231 11.33 3.26 10.32
CA LEU A 231 10.58 3.58 11.54
C LEU A 231 9.78 2.32 11.91
N GLY A 232 10.17 1.71 13.04
CA GLY A 232 9.86 0.34 13.44
C GLY A 232 8.44 0.04 13.90
N GLY A 233 8.24 -1.22 14.30
CA GLY A 233 6.98 -1.77 14.77
C GLY A 233 6.87 -3.28 14.59
N SER A 234 6.12 -3.97 15.45
CA SER A 234 5.83 -5.44 15.40
C SER A 234 5.26 -5.94 14.07
N LEU A 235 4.84 -5.01 13.21
CA LEU A 235 4.18 -5.21 11.92
C LEU A 235 5.10 -5.15 10.71
N PHE A 236 6.36 -4.77 10.89
CA PHE A 236 7.36 -4.78 9.85
C PHE A 236 8.52 -5.61 10.36
N PHE A 237 8.76 -6.77 9.74
CA PHE A 237 9.88 -7.65 10.07
C PHE A 237 11.17 -6.84 10.32
N ASP A 238 11.64 -6.73 11.56
CA ASP A 238 12.96 -6.16 11.89
C ASP A 238 13.89 -7.33 12.24
N PRO A 239 14.81 -7.69 11.35
CA PRO A 239 15.74 -8.79 11.61
C PRO A 239 16.74 -8.51 12.73
N ARG A 240 16.77 -7.30 13.29
CA ARG A 240 17.55 -6.95 14.49
C ARG A 240 16.81 -7.25 15.79
N GLU A 241 15.53 -7.63 15.72
CA GLU A 241 14.73 -8.06 16.88
C GLU A 241 14.90 -9.55 17.21
N GLU A 242 15.37 -10.39 16.26
CA GLU A 242 15.75 -11.79 16.54
C GLU A 242 16.89 -11.92 17.58
N ASP A 243 17.73 -10.89 17.73
CA ASP A 243 18.81 -10.84 18.73
C ASP A 243 18.34 -10.33 20.11
N ARG A 244 17.06 -9.94 20.26
CA ARG A 244 16.48 -9.46 21.53
C ARG A 244 15.33 -10.36 21.99
N CYS A 245 15.63 -11.63 22.26
CA CYS A 245 14.71 -12.50 22.99
C CYS A 245 14.69 -12.10 24.47
N ASP A 246 13.96 -11.04 24.83
CA ASP A 246 13.44 -10.93 26.18
C ASP A 246 12.15 -11.76 26.27
N PRO A 247 11.97 -12.57 27.33
CA PRO A 247 10.79 -13.42 27.47
C PRO A 247 9.51 -12.58 27.54
N PRO A 248 8.37 -13.11 27.07
CA PRO A 248 7.10 -12.41 27.17
C PRO A 248 6.79 -12.09 28.63
N VAL A 249 6.49 -10.82 28.89
CA VAL A 249 5.96 -10.36 30.18
C VAL A 249 4.48 -10.71 30.18
N ASP A 250 4.08 -11.54 31.15
CA ASP A 250 2.67 -11.84 31.43
C ASP A 250 2.00 -10.55 31.93
N ASP A 251 1.22 -9.90 31.06
CA ASP A 251 0.26 -8.88 31.48
C ASP A 251 -1.13 -9.55 31.49
N ASP A 252 -1.58 -9.86 32.71
CA ASP A 252 -2.95 -10.22 33.05
C ASP A 252 -3.92 -9.05 32.76
N ASP A 253 -5.17 -9.41 32.48
CA ASP A 253 -6.37 -8.58 32.22
C ASP A 253 -6.58 -8.05 30.78
N GLU A 254 -7.64 -8.53 30.10
CA GLU A 254 -8.71 -7.74 29.45
C GLU A 254 -9.45 -8.47 28.29
N ASP A 255 -10.77 -8.68 28.47
CA ASP A 255 -11.85 -8.77 27.45
C ASP A 255 -11.80 -9.85 26.34
N VAL A 256 -12.26 -11.05 26.69
CA VAL A 256 -12.20 -12.32 25.91
C VAL A 256 -13.02 -12.31 24.60
N ASP A 257 -14.09 -11.51 24.50
CA ASP A 257 -14.98 -11.51 23.32
C ASP A 257 -14.44 -10.67 22.14
N GLY A 258 -13.60 -9.66 22.43
CA GLY A 258 -12.92 -8.87 21.41
C GLY A 258 -11.74 -9.61 20.77
N MET A 259 -11.11 -10.52 21.53
CA MET A 259 -9.97 -11.33 21.08
C MET A 259 -10.37 -12.30 19.97
N ARG A 260 -11.49 -13.01 20.11
CA ARG A 260 -11.93 -14.02 19.13
C ARG A 260 -12.09 -13.48 17.71
N ALA A 261 -12.72 -12.31 17.55
CA ALA A 261 -12.97 -11.75 16.22
C ALA A 261 -11.68 -11.24 15.53
N GLY A 262 -10.75 -10.66 16.29
CA GLY A 262 -9.46 -10.19 15.77
C GLY A 262 -8.49 -11.34 15.49
N GLU A 263 -8.48 -12.35 16.36
CA GLU A 263 -7.70 -13.57 16.18
C GLU A 263 -8.21 -14.44 15.04
N GLU A 264 -9.52 -14.50 14.80
CA GLU A 264 -10.10 -15.20 13.65
C GLU A 264 -9.72 -14.51 12.33
N GLU A 265 -9.73 -13.18 12.29
CA GLU A 265 -9.28 -12.41 11.12
C GLU A 265 -7.77 -12.58 10.87
N TYR A 266 -6.96 -12.58 11.93
CA TYR A 266 -5.52 -12.80 11.85
C TYR A 266 -5.17 -14.25 11.46
N ARG A 267 -5.82 -15.26 12.06
CA ARG A 267 -5.65 -16.67 11.70
C ARG A 267 -6.05 -16.92 10.25
N ARG A 268 -7.14 -16.32 9.76
CA ARG A 268 -7.51 -16.39 8.34
C ARG A 268 -6.46 -15.76 7.44
N PHE A 269 -5.92 -14.61 7.82
CA PHE A 269 -4.85 -13.95 7.06
C PHE A 269 -3.57 -14.80 7.01
N GLU A 270 -3.12 -15.36 8.14
CA GLU A 270 -1.95 -16.24 8.19
C GLU A 270 -2.17 -17.55 7.41
N GLU A 271 -3.36 -18.13 7.51
CA GLU A 271 -3.75 -19.36 6.81
C GLU A 271 -3.86 -19.12 5.29
N GLU A 272 -4.43 -18.01 4.84
CA GLU A 272 -4.45 -17.60 3.44
C GLU A 272 -3.03 -17.34 2.90
N ALA A 273 -2.17 -16.64 3.68
CA ALA A 273 -0.79 -16.41 3.31
C ALA A 273 0.02 -17.73 3.25
N ARG A 274 -0.27 -18.68 4.13
CA ARG A 274 0.31 -20.04 4.11
C ARG A 274 -0.17 -20.85 2.89
N LEU A 275 -1.47 -20.81 2.58
CA LEU A 275 -2.06 -21.51 1.43
C LEU A 275 -1.56 -20.94 0.09
N LYS A 276 -1.40 -19.62 -0.02
CA LYS A 276 -0.77 -18.99 -1.19
C LYS A 276 0.67 -19.45 -1.39
N ARG A 277 1.46 -19.58 -0.31
CA ARG A 277 2.83 -20.13 -0.35
C ARG A 277 2.87 -21.59 -0.81
N LEU A 278 1.94 -22.42 -0.34
CA LEU A 278 1.82 -23.83 -0.73
C LEU A 278 1.43 -24.00 -2.21
N ASN A 279 0.49 -23.20 -2.70
CA ASN A 279 0.03 -23.27 -4.09
C ASN A 279 1.05 -22.70 -5.10
N GLN A 280 1.99 -21.86 -4.66
CA GLN A 280 3.07 -21.34 -5.50
C GLN A 280 4.33 -22.24 -5.51
N GLY A 281 4.48 -23.12 -4.51
CA GLY A 281 5.59 -24.09 -4.44
C GLY A 281 5.32 -25.47 -5.05
N GLY A 282 4.09 -25.74 -5.50
CA GLY A 282 3.62 -27.08 -5.87
C GLY A 282 3.53 -27.40 -7.37
N ALA A 283 4.31 -26.75 -8.23
CA ALA A 283 4.38 -27.08 -9.66
C ALA A 283 5.80 -27.48 -10.07
N ALA A 284 6.24 -28.66 -9.62
CA ALA A 284 7.28 -29.40 -10.32
C ALA A 284 6.60 -30.22 -11.44
N PRO A 285 7.04 -30.15 -12.70
CA PRO A 285 6.52 -31.02 -13.75
C PRO A 285 7.07 -32.43 -13.53
N GLU A 286 6.17 -33.40 -13.36
CA GLU A 286 6.52 -34.82 -13.54
C GLU A 286 6.95 -35.06 -14.99
N ARG A 287 8.02 -35.84 -15.14
CA ARG A 287 8.64 -36.22 -16.41
C ARG A 287 7.83 -37.25 -17.17
#